data_AF-A0A529FBC6-F1
#
_entry.id   AF-A0A529FBC6-F1
#
_cell.length_a   1.000
_cell.length_b   1.000
_cell.length_c   1.000
_cell.angle_alpha   90.00
_cell.angle_beta   90.00
_cell.angle_gamma   90.00
#
_symmetry.space_group_name_H-M   'P 1'
#
loop_
_entity.id
_entity.type
_entity.pdbx_description
1 polymer ?
#
loop_
_entity_poly.entity_id
_entity_poly.type
_entity_poly.pdbx_seq_one_letter_code
_entity_poly.pdbx_strand_id
1 'polypeptide(L)'
;PSYLAELRGLSSDPREQLRQARLIDSVKAYFRWDYWLPRNGVQGARMTYPYRFDRSSMSVQLAKDGAGVVLESTSIAFEDLVSGALVPVSTEFDVIEFPGYWLVCPSRHMNRRAVRLFSEWV
;
A
#
# COMPACT_ATOMS: atom_id res chain seq x y z
N PRO A 1 11.93 -5.63 -11.47
CA PRO A 1 12.60 -4.31 -11.29
C PRO A 1 13.97 -4.46 -10.62
N SER A 2 14.92 -3.57 -10.92
CA SER A 2 16.30 -3.63 -10.40
C SER A 2 16.36 -3.63 -8.87
N TYR A 3 15.51 -2.84 -8.20
CA TYR A 3 15.52 -2.76 -6.74
C TYR A 3 15.09 -4.07 -6.06
N LEU A 4 14.11 -4.79 -6.61
CA LEU A 4 13.73 -6.11 -6.07
C LEU A 4 14.86 -7.13 -6.25
N ALA A 5 15.63 -7.06 -7.34
CA ALA A 5 16.77 -7.93 -7.56
C ALA A 5 17.89 -7.66 -6.55
N GLU A 6 18.14 -6.38 -6.21
CA GLU A 6 19.05 -5.99 -5.13
C GLU A 6 18.64 -6.61 -3.80
N LEU A 7 17.36 -6.47 -3.42
CA LEU A 7 16.83 -7.06 -2.18
C LEU A 7 17.00 -8.58 -2.15
N ARG A 8 16.69 -9.27 -3.25
CA ARG A 8 16.88 -10.73 -3.37
C ARG A 8 18.34 -11.16 -3.26
N GLY A 9 19.28 -10.29 -3.58
CA GLY A 9 20.72 -10.52 -3.37
C GLY A 9 21.13 -10.47 -1.89
N LEU A 10 20.34 -9.82 -1.02
CA LEU A 10 20.62 -9.71 0.41
C LEU A 10 20.16 -10.94 1.20
N SER A 11 19.00 -11.49 0.85
CA SER A 11 18.42 -12.67 1.53
C SER A 11 17.34 -13.33 0.68
N SER A 12 17.16 -14.65 0.84
CA SER A 12 16.01 -15.37 0.30
C SER A 12 14.72 -15.14 1.10
N ASP A 13 14.83 -14.72 2.37
CA ASP A 13 13.68 -14.44 3.24
C ASP A 13 13.11 -13.02 2.97
N PRO A 14 11.85 -12.88 2.52
CA PRO A 14 11.21 -11.59 2.31
C PRO A 14 11.16 -10.69 3.55
N ARG A 15 11.15 -11.26 4.75
CA ARG A 15 11.20 -10.49 6.00
C ARG A 15 12.53 -9.77 6.15
N GLU A 16 13.64 -10.47 5.89
CA GLU A 16 14.98 -9.88 5.91
C GLU A 16 15.18 -8.86 4.77
N GLN A 17 14.60 -9.12 3.60
CA GLN A 17 14.58 -8.15 2.50
C GLN A 17 13.90 -6.83 2.94
N LEU A 18 12.69 -6.91 3.50
CA LEU A 18 11.95 -5.74 3.97
C LEU A 18 12.63 -5.03 5.15
N ARG A 19 13.32 -5.77 6.02
CA ARG A 19 14.10 -5.20 7.13
C ARG A 19 15.19 -4.24 6.65
N GLN A 20 15.76 -4.51 5.48
CA GLN A 20 16.85 -3.74 4.88
C GLN A 20 16.38 -2.80 3.76
N ALA A 21 15.11 -2.88 3.37
CA ALA A 21 14.56 -2.08 2.30
C ALA A 21 14.42 -0.59 2.65
N ARG A 22 14.51 0.25 1.63
CA ARG A 22 14.11 1.65 1.65
C ARG A 22 12.58 1.70 1.58
N LEU A 23 11.96 1.93 2.73
CA LEU A 23 10.51 1.98 2.84
C LEU A 23 10.01 3.39 2.51
N ILE A 24 9.10 3.48 1.53
CA ILE A 24 8.36 4.69 1.17
C ILE A 24 7.10 4.71 2.01
N ASP A 25 6.91 5.75 2.82
CA ASP A 25 5.77 5.86 3.72
C ASP A 25 4.67 6.74 3.11
N SER A 26 3.46 6.16 3.07
CA SER A 26 2.24 6.85 2.70
C SER A 26 1.51 7.24 3.98
N VAL A 27 1.64 8.51 4.36
CA VAL A 27 1.29 9.02 5.69
C VAL A 27 -0.21 8.92 5.98
N LYS A 28 -1.04 8.93 4.94
CA LYS A 28 -2.51 8.86 5.03
C LYS A 28 -3.08 7.49 4.66
N ALA A 29 -2.23 6.52 4.32
CA ALA A 29 -2.70 5.17 4.07
C ALA A 29 -3.34 4.58 5.34
N TYR A 30 -4.41 3.83 5.15
CA TYR A 30 -5.12 3.17 6.26
C TYR A 30 -4.21 2.16 6.97
N PHE A 31 -3.34 1.50 6.20
CA PHE A 31 -2.40 0.51 6.68
C PHE A 31 -0.98 0.98 6.40
N ARG A 32 -0.20 1.17 7.46
CA ARG A 32 1.16 1.74 7.38
C ARG A 32 2.20 0.74 7.86
N TRP A 33 3.45 1.00 7.50
CA TRP A 33 4.59 0.12 7.79
C TRP A 33 4.78 -0.15 9.29
N ASP A 34 4.49 0.83 10.13
CA ASP A 34 4.54 0.72 11.60
C ASP A 34 3.61 -0.34 12.17
N TYR A 35 2.48 -0.60 11.51
CA TYR A 35 1.58 -1.69 11.86
C TYR A 35 1.85 -2.96 11.05
N TRP A 36 2.18 -2.84 9.76
CA TRP A 36 2.37 -3.98 8.87
C TRP A 36 3.62 -4.81 9.19
N LEU A 37 4.76 -4.18 9.46
CA LEU A 37 6.02 -4.86 9.74
C LEU A 37 5.93 -5.77 10.97
N PRO A 38 5.53 -5.28 12.17
CA PRO A 38 5.44 -6.15 13.35
C PRO A 38 4.38 -7.23 13.19
N ARG A 39 3.23 -6.95 12.54
CA ARG A 39 2.19 -7.95 12.25
C ARG A 39 2.73 -9.12 11.43
N ASN A 40 3.67 -8.84 10.52
CA ASN A 40 4.29 -9.84 9.66
C ASN A 40 5.64 -10.32 10.19
N GLY A 41 5.93 -10.17 11.48
CA GLY A 41 7.17 -10.69 12.07
C GLY A 41 8.46 -10.05 11.54
N VAL A 42 8.38 -8.90 10.87
CA VAL A 42 9.56 -8.15 10.41
C VAL A 42 10.04 -7.29 11.58
N GLN A 43 10.99 -7.82 12.34
CA GLN A 43 11.58 -7.14 13.50
C GLN A 43 12.86 -6.39 13.11
N GLY A 44 13.18 -5.31 13.83
CA GLY A 44 14.44 -4.58 13.64
C GLY A 44 14.55 -3.80 12.33
N ALA A 45 13.45 -3.65 11.58
CA ALA A 45 13.38 -2.75 10.44
C ALA A 45 13.55 -1.31 10.91
N ARG A 46 14.35 -0.52 10.20
CA ARG A 46 14.46 0.91 10.50
C ARG A 46 13.14 1.58 10.17
N MET A 47 12.41 2.03 11.18
CA MET A 47 11.19 2.83 11.04
C MET A 47 11.51 4.31 10.75
N THR A 48 12.48 4.53 9.88
CA THR A 48 12.90 5.84 9.41
C THR A 48 12.57 5.92 7.94
N TYR A 49 11.58 6.72 7.61
CA TYR A 49 11.10 6.88 6.24
C TYR A 49 11.72 8.14 5.65
N PRO A 50 12.78 8.02 4.82
CA PRO A 50 13.40 9.17 4.15
C PRO A 50 12.44 9.79 3.12
N TYR A 51 11.50 9.00 2.60
CA TYR A 51 10.47 9.43 1.66
C TYR A 51 9.10 9.26 2.31
N ARG A 52 8.41 10.39 2.50
CA ARG A 52 7.06 10.44 3.07
C ARG A 52 6.17 11.29 2.19
N PHE A 53 5.03 10.73 1.81
CA PHE A 53 4.04 11.43 1.01
C PHE A 53 2.68 11.37 1.69
N ASP A 54 1.92 12.46 1.56
CA ASP A 54 0.52 12.53 1.97
C ASP A 54 -0.39 11.85 0.93
N ARG A 55 0.01 11.85 -0.34
CA ARG A 55 -0.73 11.26 -1.45
C ARG A 55 -0.18 9.91 -1.86
N SER A 56 -1.04 8.89 -1.86
CA SER A 56 -0.74 7.54 -2.33
C SER A 56 -0.17 7.49 -3.75
N SER A 57 -0.64 8.35 -4.65
CA SER A 57 -0.14 8.38 -6.02
C SER A 57 1.34 8.78 -6.11
N MET A 58 1.82 9.64 -5.21
CA MET A 58 3.23 10.07 -5.20
C MET A 58 4.13 8.97 -4.62
N SER A 59 3.70 8.27 -3.57
CA SER A 59 4.43 7.13 -3.01
C SER A 59 4.51 5.97 -4.00
N VAL A 60 3.43 5.69 -4.74
CA VAL A 60 3.41 4.72 -5.87
C VAL A 60 4.36 5.14 -6.98
N GLN A 61 4.32 6.41 -7.41
CA GLN A 61 5.22 6.91 -8.46
C GLN A 61 6.69 6.75 -8.05
N LEU A 62 7.05 7.10 -6.82
CA LEU A 62 8.43 6.96 -6.35
C LEU A 62 8.90 5.49 -6.31
N ALA A 63 8.00 4.54 -6.03
CA ALA A 63 8.31 3.12 -6.11
C ALA A 63 8.56 2.66 -7.55
N LYS A 64 7.77 3.17 -8.52
CA LYS A 64 7.98 2.92 -9.96
C LYS A 64 9.33 3.45 -10.44
N ASP A 65 9.74 4.58 -9.89
CA ASP A 65 11.06 5.19 -10.16
C ASP A 65 12.22 4.42 -9.49
N GLY A 66 11.92 3.33 -8.78
CA GLY A 66 12.92 2.42 -8.20
C GLY A 66 13.54 2.91 -6.89
N ALA A 67 12.94 3.92 -6.23
CA ALA A 67 13.52 4.50 -5.02
C ALA A 67 13.31 3.64 -3.76
N GLY A 68 12.38 2.68 -3.78
CA GLY A 68 12.06 1.89 -2.60
C GLY A 68 10.88 0.93 -2.76
N VAL A 69 10.44 0.39 -1.62
CA VAL A 69 9.21 -0.41 -1.49
C VAL A 69 8.11 0.46 -0.91
N VAL A 70 6.93 0.41 -1.50
CA VAL A 70 5.72 1.08 -1.02
C VAL A 70 4.69 0.06 -0.53
N LEU A 71 3.97 0.39 0.55
CA LEU A 71 2.82 -0.35 1.03
C LEU A 71 1.56 0.44 0.70
N GLU A 72 0.79 -0.04 -0.27
CA GLU A 72 -0.39 0.66 -0.80
C GLU A 72 -1.51 -0.29 -1.22
N SER A 73 -2.70 0.28 -1.39
CA SER A 73 -3.86 -0.47 -1.87
C SER A 73 -3.66 -0.97 -3.30
N THR A 74 -4.03 -2.22 -3.54
CA THR A 74 -4.07 -2.81 -4.89
C THR A 74 -4.98 -2.04 -5.83
N SER A 75 -6.04 -1.40 -5.34
CA SER A 75 -6.92 -0.56 -6.17
C SER A 75 -6.19 0.65 -6.77
N ILE A 76 -5.21 1.21 -6.05
CA ILE A 76 -4.42 2.36 -6.53
C ILE A 76 -3.30 1.88 -7.46
N ALA A 77 -2.66 0.76 -7.12
CA ALA A 77 -1.54 0.20 -7.87
C ALA A 77 -1.96 -0.74 -9.02
N PHE A 78 -3.26 -0.91 -9.29
CA PHE A 78 -3.78 -1.97 -10.16
C PHE A 78 -3.15 -1.95 -11.56
N GLU A 79 -3.21 -0.81 -12.25
CA GLU A 79 -2.66 -0.65 -13.59
C GLU A 79 -1.14 -0.87 -13.63
N ASP A 80 -0.43 -0.42 -12.59
CA ASP A 80 1.02 -0.59 -12.48
C ASP A 80 1.41 -2.05 -12.22
N LEU A 81 0.58 -2.79 -11.47
CA LEU A 81 0.75 -4.23 -11.25
C LEU A 81 0.45 -5.03 -12.51
N VAL A 82 -0.62 -4.70 -13.23
CA VAL A 82 -1.01 -5.36 -14.49
C VAL A 82 0.04 -5.14 -15.58
N SER A 83 0.56 -3.92 -15.70
CA SER A 83 1.61 -3.58 -16.67
C SER A 83 3.00 -4.10 -16.28
N GLY A 84 3.19 -4.53 -15.03
CA GLY A 84 4.48 -4.95 -14.48
C GLY A 84 5.43 -3.80 -14.16
N ALA A 85 4.96 -2.55 -14.23
CA ALA A 85 5.71 -1.38 -13.75
C ALA A 85 5.97 -1.46 -12.24
N LEU A 86 5.02 -2.03 -11.50
CA LEU A 86 5.20 -2.51 -10.14
C LEU A 86 5.07 -4.01 -10.09
N VAL A 87 5.75 -4.62 -9.12
CA VAL A 87 5.65 -6.05 -8.82
C VAL A 87 5.55 -6.24 -7.31
N PRO A 88 4.87 -7.29 -6.83
CA PRO A 88 4.88 -7.62 -5.42
C PRO A 88 6.31 -7.95 -4.96
N VAL A 89 6.67 -7.53 -3.74
CA VAL A 89 7.95 -7.90 -3.12
C VAL A 89 8.00 -9.42 -2.88
N SER A 90 6.92 -9.97 -2.35
CA SER A 90 6.72 -11.42 -2.16
C SER A 90 5.23 -11.74 -2.17
N THR A 91 4.91 -13.00 -2.50
CA THR A 91 3.56 -13.58 -2.43
C THR A 91 3.35 -14.41 -1.16
N GLU A 92 4.31 -14.40 -0.23
CA GLU A 92 4.24 -15.16 1.04
C GLU A 92 3.43 -14.47 2.13
N PHE A 93 3.11 -13.19 1.96
CA PHE A 93 2.33 -12.42 2.92
C PHE A 93 0.85 -12.46 2.58
N ASP A 94 0.01 -12.68 3.59
CA ASP A 94 -1.44 -12.65 3.43
C ASP A 94 -1.93 -11.28 2.97
N VAL A 95 -2.95 -11.30 2.12
CA VAL A 95 -3.66 -10.10 1.70
C VAL A 95 -4.43 -9.53 2.90
N ILE A 96 -4.37 -8.21 3.05
CA ILE A 96 -5.09 -7.50 4.11
C ILE A 96 -6.28 -6.80 3.47
N GLU A 97 -7.48 -7.26 3.82
CA GLU A 97 -8.74 -6.68 3.37
C GLU A 97 -9.37 -5.84 4.48
N PHE A 98 -9.81 -4.64 4.12
CA PHE A 98 -10.55 -3.76 5.01
C PHE A 98 -11.48 -2.85 4.20
N PRO A 99 -12.62 -2.42 4.75
CA PRO A 99 -13.47 -1.43 4.10
C PRO A 99 -12.70 -0.11 3.97
N GLY A 100 -12.41 0.31 2.74
CA GLY A 100 -11.68 1.54 2.45
C GLY A 100 -12.55 2.73 2.03
N TYR A 101 -13.83 2.48 1.73
CA TYR A 101 -14.75 3.48 1.20
C TYR A 101 -16.11 3.39 1.89
N TRP A 102 -16.68 4.54 2.21
CA TRP A 102 -18.00 4.66 2.84
C TRP A 102 -18.84 5.69 2.11
N LEU A 103 -20.11 5.36 1.86
CA LEU A 103 -21.11 6.34 1.46
C LEU A 103 -21.62 7.07 2.70
N VAL A 104 -21.35 8.37 2.80
CA VAL A 104 -21.70 9.18 3.97
C VAL A 104 -22.72 10.25 3.57
N CYS A 105 -23.87 10.28 4.25
CA CYS A 105 -24.79 11.41 4.16
C CYS A 105 -25.48 11.67 5.51
N PRO A 106 -25.97 12.90 5.79
CA PRO A 106 -26.76 13.16 6.98
C PRO A 106 -27.99 12.25 7.04
N SER A 107 -28.30 11.68 8.20
CA SER A 107 -29.37 10.68 8.36
C SER A 107 -30.72 11.14 7.79
N ARG A 108 -31.06 12.42 7.95
CA ARG A 108 -32.27 13.04 7.38
C ARG A 108 -32.36 13.02 5.84
N HIS A 109 -31.25 12.76 5.14
CA HIS A 109 -31.19 12.72 3.67
C HIS A 109 -31.21 11.29 3.12
N MET A 110 -31.07 10.25 3.96
CA MET A 110 -31.04 8.85 3.51
C MET A 110 -32.26 8.44 2.68
N ASN A 111 -33.44 9.00 2.98
CA ASN A 111 -34.68 8.70 2.26
C ASN A 111 -34.90 9.53 0.99
N ARG A 112 -34.01 10.50 0.68
CA ARG A 112 -34.14 11.28 -0.55
C ARG A 112 -33.91 10.38 -1.75
N ARG A 113 -34.80 10.46 -2.74
CA ARG A 113 -34.73 9.67 -3.97
C ARG A 113 -33.33 9.70 -4.62
N ALA A 114 -32.71 10.88 -4.72
CA ALA A 114 -31.38 11.02 -5.30
C ALA A 114 -30.29 10.25 -4.52
N VAL A 115 -30.32 10.29 -3.18
CA VAL A 115 -29.36 9.58 -2.32
C VAL A 115 -29.54 8.08 -2.48
N ARG A 116 -30.80 7.60 -2.47
CA ARG A 116 -31.12 6.18 -2.68
C ARG A 116 -30.66 5.67 -4.04
N LEU A 117 -31.04 6.37 -5.12
CA LEU A 117 -30.66 5.97 -6.48
C LEU A 117 -29.15 5.93 -6.66
N PHE A 118 -28.41 6.88 -6.08
CA PHE A 118 -26.97 6.86 -6.11
C PHE A 118 -26.38 5.71 -5.27
N SER A 119 -26.91 5.46 -4.07
CA SER A 119 -26.43 4.38 -3.19
C SER A 119 -26.73 2.98 -3.76
N GLU A 120 -27.82 2.83 -4.52
CA GLU A 120 -28.16 1.59 -5.22
C GLU A 120 -27.31 1.38 -6.49
N TRP A 121 -26.75 2.45 -7.06
CA TRP A 121 -25.90 2.40 -8.26
C TRP A 121 -24.45 2.02 -7.95
N VAL A 122 -23.92 2.47 -6.81
CA VAL A 122 -22.57 2.13 -6.31
C VAL A 122 -22.52 0.70 -5.80
#